data_AF-A0A134AHN1-F1
#
_entry.id   AF-A0A134AHN1-F1
#
_cell.length_a   1.000
_cell.length_b   1.000
_cell.length_c   1.000
_cell.angle_alpha   90.00
_cell.angle_beta   90.00
_cell.angle_gamma   90.00
#
_symmetry.space_group_name_H-M   'P 1'
#
loop_
_entity.id
_entity.type
_entity.pdbx_description
1 polymer ?
#
loop_
_entity_poly.entity_id
_entity_poly.type
_entity_poly.pdbx_seq_one_letter_code
_entity_poly.pdbx_strand_id
1 'polypeptide(L)'
;KGQTYVNGIFYGSDGQPANGWYDDGNAWYFFKNGEKHTGKAVDGNGEMYFINGKYANAYIDGLFYKDGKLANWWCDDGKAWYFFQSGIKHNGFGTDANGRRYFIDGKYANGIYNGKLYKDGLVSKGQTYVNGIFYGSDGQPANAWYDDGNAWYFFVDGKKH
;
A
#
# COMPACT_ATOMS: atom_id res chain seq x y z
N LYS A 1 -23.58 22.74 -31.86
CA LYS A 1 -23.51 21.37 -31.30
C LYS A 1 -22.27 21.32 -30.43
N GLY A 2 -22.46 21.14 -29.13
CA GLY A 2 -21.38 21.09 -28.14
C GLY A 2 -21.63 19.92 -27.21
N GLN A 3 -20.60 19.52 -26.48
CA GLN A 3 -20.71 18.53 -25.42
C GLN A 3 -21.76 18.98 -24.40
N THR A 4 -22.65 18.09 -23.98
CA THR A 4 -23.74 18.45 -23.08
C THR A 4 -24.27 17.23 -22.34
N TYR A 5 -24.92 17.50 -21.20
CA TYR A 5 -25.70 16.51 -20.46
C TYR A 5 -27.16 16.60 -20.88
N VAL A 6 -27.76 15.47 -21.24
CA VAL A 6 -29.21 15.34 -21.44
C VAL A 6 -29.69 14.20 -20.56
N ASN A 7 -30.55 14.50 -19.58
CA ASN A 7 -31.09 13.53 -18.62
C ASN A 7 -30.01 12.66 -17.93
N GLY A 8 -28.87 13.26 -17.60
CA GLY A 8 -27.75 12.57 -16.93
C GLY A 8 -26.79 11.83 -17.87
N ILE A 9 -27.10 11.72 -19.17
CA ILE A 9 -26.21 11.15 -20.18
C ILE A 9 -25.37 12.24 -20.81
N PHE A 10 -24.05 12.06 -20.80
CA PHE A 10 -23.09 12.95 -21.43
C PHE A 10 -22.90 12.58 -22.90
N TYR A 11 -23.06 13.56 -23.78
CA TYR A 11 -22.92 13.40 -25.23
C TYR A 11 -21.67 14.11 -25.74
N GLY A 12 -20.94 13.42 -26.63
CA GLY A 12 -19.83 13.99 -27.38
C GLY A 12 -20.28 15.04 -28.40
N SER A 13 -19.32 15.73 -29.02
CA SER A 13 -19.61 16.72 -30.07
C SER A 13 -20.24 16.11 -31.33
N ASP A 14 -20.07 14.80 -31.52
CA ASP A 14 -20.70 13.98 -32.56
C ASP A 14 -22.19 13.67 -32.28
N GLY A 15 -22.68 14.00 -31.09
CA GLY A 15 -24.05 13.74 -30.66
C GLY A 15 -24.30 12.29 -30.20
N GLN A 16 -23.25 11.49 -30.02
CA GLN A 16 -23.33 10.14 -29.46
C GLN A 16 -23.03 10.15 -27.95
N PRO A 17 -23.59 9.21 -27.16
CA PRO A 17 -23.20 9.04 -25.77
C PRO A 17 -21.69 8.81 -25.65
N ALA A 18 -21.05 9.53 -24.74
CA ALA A 18 -19.61 9.48 -24.56
C ALA A 18 -19.12 8.08 -24.17
N ASN A 19 -18.03 7.63 -24.81
CA ASN A 19 -17.36 6.37 -24.53
C ASN A 19 -15.85 6.58 -24.52
N GLY A 20 -15.21 6.42 -23.37
CA GLY A 20 -13.80 6.77 -23.15
C GLY A 20 -13.63 8.06 -22.35
N TRP A 21 -12.45 8.67 -22.43
CA TRP A 21 -12.12 9.90 -21.70
C TRP A 21 -12.70 11.15 -22.36
N TYR A 22 -13.46 11.93 -21.59
CA TYR A 22 -13.96 13.24 -22.01
C TYR A 22 -13.83 14.25 -20.88
N ASP A 23 -13.57 15.51 -21.23
CA ASP A 23 -13.78 16.64 -20.35
C ASP A 23 -15.27 17.02 -20.34
N ASP A 24 -15.90 16.98 -19.17
CA ASP A 24 -17.33 17.32 -19.04
C ASP A 24 -17.59 18.78 -18.69
N GLY A 25 -16.53 19.62 -18.74
CA GLY A 25 -16.54 21.02 -18.35
C GLY A 25 -16.12 21.27 -16.90
N ASN A 26 -16.09 20.23 -16.06
CA ASN A 26 -15.52 20.30 -14.71
C ASN A 26 -14.17 19.62 -14.63
N ALA A 27 -14.05 18.41 -15.20
CA ALA A 27 -12.81 17.66 -15.28
C ALA A 27 -12.91 16.54 -16.33
N TRP A 28 -11.79 15.85 -16.54
CA TRP A 28 -11.75 14.62 -17.34
C TRP A 28 -12.36 13.43 -16.62
N TYR A 29 -13.31 12.73 -17.23
CA TYR A 29 -13.89 11.50 -16.73
C TYR A 29 -13.91 10.42 -17.82
N PHE A 30 -13.79 9.17 -17.42
CA PHE A 30 -14.02 8.03 -18.27
C PHE A 30 -15.51 7.69 -18.28
N PHE A 31 -16.11 7.76 -19.46
CA PHE A 31 -17.51 7.47 -19.70
C PHE A 31 -17.70 6.11 -20.36
N LYS A 32 -18.83 5.48 -20.08
CA LYS A 32 -19.34 4.32 -20.81
C LYS A 32 -20.83 4.54 -21.04
N ASN A 33 -21.26 4.51 -22.30
CA ASN A 33 -22.63 4.83 -22.70
C ASN A 33 -23.12 6.19 -22.17
N GLY A 34 -22.22 7.18 -22.09
CA GLY A 34 -22.49 8.54 -21.61
C GLY A 34 -22.61 8.69 -20.09
N GLU A 35 -22.40 7.63 -19.31
CA GLU A 35 -22.36 7.70 -17.84
C GLU A 35 -20.91 7.59 -17.34
N LYS A 36 -20.59 8.26 -16.23
CA LYS A 36 -19.28 8.14 -15.57
C LYS A 36 -19.09 6.70 -15.07
N HIS A 37 -18.13 6.00 -15.65
CA HIS A 37 -18.02 4.56 -15.46
C HIS A 37 -17.52 4.19 -14.06
N THR A 38 -18.10 3.14 -13.49
CA THR A 38 -17.57 2.47 -12.30
C THR A 38 -17.41 0.98 -12.61
N GLY A 39 -16.25 0.43 -12.30
CA GLY A 39 -15.87 -0.94 -12.65
C GLY A 39 -14.69 -1.00 -13.59
N LYS A 40 -14.38 -2.21 -14.07
CA LYS A 40 -13.28 -2.45 -15.00
C LYS A 40 -13.60 -1.93 -16.40
N ALA A 41 -12.61 -1.32 -17.06
CA ALA A 41 -12.64 -0.99 -18.48
C ALA A 41 -11.20 -0.89 -19.02
N VAL A 42 -11.05 -0.84 -20.34
CA VAL A 42 -9.75 -0.68 -21.00
C VAL A 42 -9.65 0.72 -21.57
N ASP A 43 -8.52 1.38 -21.33
CA ASP A 43 -8.14 2.63 -22.01
C ASP A 43 -6.70 2.54 -22.53
N GLY A 44 -6.12 3.69 -22.90
CA GLY A 44 -4.74 3.76 -23.40
C GLY A 44 -3.67 3.22 -22.44
N ASN A 45 -3.99 3.05 -21.16
CA ASN A 45 -3.08 2.55 -20.12
C ASN A 45 -3.33 1.06 -19.75
N GLY A 46 -4.25 0.39 -20.46
CA GLY A 46 -4.60 -1.03 -20.29
C GLY A 46 -5.91 -1.25 -19.53
N GLU A 47 -6.10 -2.45 -18.96
CA GLU A 47 -7.22 -2.71 -18.03
C GLU A 47 -7.04 -1.88 -16.76
N MET A 48 -8.07 -1.10 -16.44
CA MET A 48 -8.14 -0.20 -15.30
C MET A 48 -9.46 -0.40 -14.57
N TYR A 49 -9.46 -0.13 -13.27
CA TYR A 49 -10.68 0.02 -12.48
C TYR A 49 -11.01 1.50 -12.31
N PHE A 50 -12.27 1.85 -12.57
CA PHE A 50 -12.79 3.20 -12.45
C PHE A 50 -13.78 3.31 -11.30
N ILE A 51 -13.79 4.47 -10.63
CA ILE A 51 -14.81 4.88 -9.66
C ILE A 51 -15.31 6.24 -10.11
N ASN A 52 -16.60 6.32 -10.47
CA ASN A 52 -17.23 7.55 -10.95
C ASN A 52 -16.42 8.27 -12.04
N GLY A 53 -15.95 7.50 -13.03
CA GLY A 53 -15.18 7.98 -14.18
C GLY A 53 -13.74 8.41 -13.86
N LYS A 54 -13.21 8.15 -12.66
CA LYS A 54 -11.80 8.37 -12.31
C LYS A 54 -11.11 7.05 -12.06
N TYR A 55 -9.80 6.99 -12.25
CA TYR A 55 -9.02 5.83 -11.83
C TYR A 55 -9.16 5.56 -10.33
N ALA A 56 -9.40 4.29 -10.00
CA ALA A 56 -9.56 3.85 -8.63
C ALA A 56 -8.29 4.10 -7.81
N ASN A 57 -8.47 4.69 -6.64
CA ASN A 57 -7.47 4.91 -5.60
C ASN A 57 -8.06 4.49 -4.25
N ALA A 58 -8.58 3.25 -4.18
CA ALA A 58 -9.41 2.77 -3.09
C ALA A 58 -9.38 1.24 -2.99
N TYR A 59 -9.89 0.73 -1.87
CA TYR A 59 -10.18 -0.68 -1.70
C TYR A 59 -11.47 -1.07 -2.41
N ILE A 60 -11.41 -2.11 -3.23
CA ILE A 60 -12.54 -2.73 -3.91
C ILE A 60 -12.43 -4.23 -3.63
N ASP A 61 -13.44 -4.81 -3.00
CA ASP A 61 -13.47 -6.23 -2.62
C ASP A 61 -12.20 -6.69 -1.86
N GLY A 62 -11.69 -5.83 -0.98
CA GLY A 62 -10.49 -6.10 -0.17
C GLY A 62 -9.16 -5.89 -0.91
N LEU A 63 -9.17 -5.60 -2.21
CA LEU A 63 -7.98 -5.31 -3.00
C LEU A 63 -7.78 -3.81 -3.15
N PHE A 64 -6.57 -3.33 -2.84
CA PHE A 64 -6.22 -1.92 -3.02
C PHE A 64 -5.84 -1.64 -4.47
N TYR A 65 -6.56 -0.71 -5.07
CA TYR A 65 -6.23 -0.14 -6.36
C TYR A 65 -5.54 1.21 -6.19
N LYS A 66 -4.45 1.40 -6.92
CA LYS A 66 -3.71 2.66 -7.05
C LYS A 66 -3.67 3.02 -8.52
N ASP A 67 -4.16 4.21 -8.85
CA ASP A 67 -4.22 4.72 -10.23
C ASP A 67 -4.85 3.72 -11.21
N GLY A 68 -5.94 3.09 -10.77
CA GLY A 68 -6.73 2.17 -11.58
C GLY A 68 -6.17 0.75 -11.68
N LYS A 69 -4.96 0.49 -11.16
CA LYS A 69 -4.33 -0.85 -11.15
C LYS A 69 -4.25 -1.40 -9.74
N LEU A 70 -4.18 -2.73 -9.62
CA LEU A 70 -3.86 -3.36 -8.34
C LEU A 70 -2.49 -2.86 -7.87
N ALA A 71 -2.41 -2.41 -6.61
CA ALA A 71 -1.16 -1.97 -6.01
C ALA A 71 -0.17 -3.15 -5.95
N ASN A 72 1.03 -2.94 -6.47
CA ASN A 72 2.07 -3.97 -6.59
C ASN A 72 3.45 -3.48 -6.11
N TRP A 73 3.44 -2.49 -5.21
CA TRP A 73 4.63 -1.91 -4.63
C TRP A 73 4.30 -1.17 -3.33
N TRP A 74 5.23 -0.38 -2.83
CA TRP A 74 4.95 0.65 -1.83
C TRP A 74 3.91 1.64 -2.36
N CYS A 75 2.78 1.75 -1.69
CA CYS A 75 1.72 2.71 -1.97
C CYS A 75 1.19 3.30 -0.67
N ASP A 76 0.80 4.57 -0.71
CA ASP A 76 -0.03 5.19 0.34
C ASP A 76 -1.50 4.83 0.10
N ASP A 77 -2.13 4.18 1.08
CA ASP A 77 -3.54 3.79 1.04
C ASP A 77 -4.50 4.85 1.64
N GLY A 78 -3.96 6.03 1.98
CA GLY A 78 -4.66 7.10 2.67
C GLY A 78 -4.55 7.05 4.19
N LYS A 79 -3.99 5.96 4.76
CA LYS A 79 -3.65 5.86 6.19
C LYS A 79 -2.14 5.92 6.39
N ALA A 80 -1.39 5.16 5.58
CA ALA A 80 0.06 5.17 5.58
C ALA A 80 0.61 4.47 4.32
N TRP A 81 1.94 4.46 4.20
CA TRP A 81 2.65 3.67 3.19
C TRP A 81 2.68 2.18 3.53
N TYR A 82 2.25 1.31 2.62
CA TYR A 82 2.35 -0.14 2.76
C TYR A 82 2.91 -0.76 1.48
N PHE A 83 3.62 -1.87 1.62
CA PHE A 83 4.06 -2.70 0.52
C PHE A 83 2.94 -3.65 0.13
N PHE A 84 2.50 -3.53 -1.12
CA PHE A 84 1.42 -4.34 -1.67
C PHE A 84 1.95 -5.34 -2.71
N GLN A 85 1.29 -6.49 -2.78
CA GLN A 85 1.36 -7.41 -3.90
C GLN A 85 -0.05 -7.79 -4.32
N SER A 86 -0.36 -7.62 -5.61
CA SER A 86 -1.67 -7.86 -6.19
C SER A 86 -2.82 -7.19 -5.42
N GLY A 87 -2.60 -5.96 -4.93
CA GLY A 87 -3.56 -5.18 -4.17
C GLY A 87 -3.69 -5.57 -2.69
N ILE A 88 -2.94 -6.55 -2.20
CA ILE A 88 -2.98 -7.02 -0.81
C ILE A 88 -1.73 -6.53 -0.08
N LYS A 89 -1.89 -6.06 1.17
CA LYS A 89 -0.74 -5.74 2.03
C LYS A 89 0.09 -7.01 2.23
N HIS A 90 1.35 -6.95 1.83
CA HIS A 90 2.16 -8.16 1.73
C HIS A 90 2.52 -8.72 3.11
N ASN A 91 2.49 -10.04 3.22
CA ASN A 91 2.96 -10.80 4.37
C ASN A 91 3.99 -11.83 3.89
N GLY A 92 5.13 -11.91 4.56
CA GLY A 92 6.22 -12.81 4.18
C GLY A 92 7.35 -12.12 3.42
N PHE A 93 8.16 -12.89 2.68
CA PHE A 93 9.31 -12.33 1.96
C PHE A 93 8.87 -11.57 0.71
N GLY A 94 9.34 -10.34 0.55
CA GLY A 94 9.21 -9.54 -0.67
C GLY A 94 10.55 -8.89 -1.03
N THR A 95 10.63 -8.35 -2.25
CA THR A 95 11.82 -7.61 -2.71
C THR A 95 11.38 -6.21 -3.08
N ASP A 96 12.04 -5.22 -2.50
CA ASP A 96 11.92 -3.83 -2.90
C ASP A 96 13.29 -3.23 -3.24
N ALA A 97 13.37 -1.89 -3.32
CA ALA A 97 14.62 -1.18 -3.60
C ALA A 97 15.73 -1.45 -2.58
N ASN A 98 15.39 -1.85 -1.34
CA ASN A 98 16.36 -2.22 -0.30
C ASN A 98 16.75 -3.71 -0.36
N GLY A 99 16.24 -4.46 -1.34
CA GLY A 99 16.47 -5.88 -1.54
C GLY A 99 15.40 -6.74 -0.87
N ARG A 100 15.75 -8.01 -0.60
CA ARG A 100 14.82 -8.96 0.02
C ARG A 100 14.58 -8.60 1.49
N ARG A 101 13.31 -8.50 1.89
CA ARG A 101 12.85 -8.17 3.26
C ARG A 101 11.67 -9.06 3.64
N TYR A 102 11.47 -9.25 4.94
CA TYR A 102 10.29 -9.89 5.51
C TYR A 102 9.28 -8.81 5.90
N PHE A 103 8.04 -8.98 5.46
CA PHE A 103 6.95 -8.04 5.66
C PHE A 103 5.86 -8.64 6.54
N ILE A 104 5.24 -7.79 7.34
CA ILE A 104 4.04 -8.07 8.12
C ILE A 104 3.07 -6.93 7.88
N ASP A 105 1.87 -7.26 7.37
CA ASP A 105 0.82 -6.32 7.00
C ASP A 105 1.32 -5.14 6.15
N GLY A 106 2.18 -5.45 5.17
CA GLY A 106 2.75 -4.48 4.24
C GLY A 106 3.79 -3.54 4.86
N LYS A 107 4.29 -3.82 6.07
CA LYS A 107 5.41 -3.10 6.69
C LYS A 107 6.60 -4.03 6.83
N TYR A 108 7.80 -3.48 6.91
CA TYR A 108 8.95 -4.27 7.32
C TYR A 108 8.73 -4.88 8.71
N ALA A 109 9.01 -6.16 8.83
CA ALA A 109 8.91 -6.89 10.08
C ALA A 109 9.89 -6.32 11.11
N ASN A 110 9.36 -6.00 12.28
CA ASN A 110 10.09 -5.51 13.44
C ASN A 110 9.58 -6.26 14.68
N GLY A 111 10.29 -7.30 15.08
CA GLY A 111 9.91 -8.18 16.20
C GLY A 111 10.21 -9.64 15.90
N ILE A 112 9.71 -10.54 16.75
CA ILE A 112 9.88 -11.99 16.57
C ILE A 112 8.75 -12.53 15.69
N TYR A 113 9.11 -13.17 14.58
CA TYR A 113 8.18 -13.86 13.69
C TYR A 113 8.74 -15.23 13.33
N ASN A 114 7.93 -16.28 13.46
CA ASN A 114 8.36 -17.67 13.20
C ASN A 114 9.68 -18.03 13.92
N GLY A 115 9.83 -17.59 15.17
CA GLY A 115 11.00 -17.86 16.02
C GLY A 115 12.28 -17.10 15.65
N LYS A 116 12.23 -16.15 14.71
CA LYS A 116 13.37 -15.31 14.33
C LYS A 116 13.09 -13.85 14.67
N LEU A 117 14.08 -13.15 15.23
CA LEU A 117 14.03 -11.71 15.43
C LEU A 117 14.27 -11.01 14.10
N TYR A 118 13.41 -10.05 13.76
CA TYR A 118 13.54 -9.20 12.60
C TYR A 118 13.69 -7.73 13.01
N LYS A 119 14.55 -7.01 12.29
CA LYS A 119 14.68 -5.56 12.33
C LYS A 119 14.69 -5.05 10.90
N ASP A 120 13.81 -4.10 10.58
CA ASP A 120 13.66 -3.56 9.23
C ASP A 120 13.51 -4.67 8.16
N GLY A 121 12.81 -5.76 8.51
CA GLY A 121 12.56 -6.91 7.64
C GLY A 121 13.78 -7.83 7.42
N LEU A 122 14.91 -7.60 8.07
CA LEU A 122 16.09 -8.47 8.07
C LEU A 122 16.16 -9.30 9.34
N VAL A 123 16.64 -10.54 9.24
CA VAL A 123 16.93 -11.35 10.43
C VAL A 123 18.04 -10.69 11.22
N SER A 124 17.76 -10.38 12.48
CA SER A 124 18.71 -9.81 13.43
C SER A 124 19.32 -10.89 14.31
N LYS A 125 20.59 -10.72 14.69
CA LYS A 125 21.27 -11.56 15.69
C LYS A 125 21.08 -11.02 17.12
N GLY A 126 20.18 -10.05 17.31
CA GLY A 126 20.00 -9.39 18.60
C GLY A 126 21.01 -8.28 18.85
N GLN A 127 21.26 -7.96 20.11
CA GLN A 127 22.04 -6.80 20.55
C GLN A 127 21.55 -5.48 19.90
N THR A 128 20.25 -5.31 19.82
CA THR A 128 19.63 -4.14 19.16
C THR A 128 18.26 -3.88 19.73
N TYR A 129 17.84 -2.62 19.62
CA TYR A 129 16.44 -2.26 19.78
C TYR A 129 15.63 -2.63 18.54
N VAL A 130 14.43 -3.14 18.79
CA VAL A 130 13.36 -3.31 17.80
C VAL A 130 12.06 -2.88 18.46
N ASN A 131 11.36 -1.90 17.88
CA ASN A 131 10.13 -1.31 18.45
C ASN A 131 10.24 -0.92 19.94
N GLY A 132 11.38 -0.36 20.35
CA GLY A 132 11.62 0.09 21.72
C GLY A 132 11.94 -1.02 22.73
N ILE A 133 12.02 -2.28 22.30
CA ILE A 133 12.46 -3.41 23.11
C ILE A 133 13.91 -3.73 22.74
N PHE A 134 14.79 -3.79 23.74
CA PHE A 134 16.16 -4.25 23.57
C PHE A 134 16.20 -5.77 23.57
N TYR A 135 16.80 -6.35 22.54
CA TYR A 135 17.04 -7.77 22.44
C TYR A 135 18.51 -8.07 22.72
N GLY A 136 18.79 -9.04 23.57
CA GLY A 136 20.13 -9.54 23.84
C GLY A 136 20.72 -10.27 22.62
N SER A 137 21.98 -10.70 22.71
CA SER A 137 22.67 -11.44 21.64
C SER A 137 22.11 -12.84 21.36
N ASP A 138 21.22 -13.33 22.23
CA ASP A 138 20.41 -14.53 22.05
C ASP A 138 19.13 -14.28 21.22
N GLY A 139 18.86 -13.03 20.84
CA GLY A 139 17.68 -12.63 20.09
C GLY A 139 16.39 -12.61 20.93
N GLN A 140 16.48 -12.69 22.25
CA GLN A 140 15.36 -12.58 23.19
C GLN A 140 15.31 -11.19 23.84
N PRO A 141 14.14 -10.73 24.32
CA PRO A 141 14.07 -9.51 25.12
C PRO A 141 15.02 -9.59 26.32
N ALA A 142 15.84 -8.55 26.50
CA ALA A 142 16.85 -8.53 27.54
C ALA A 142 16.23 -8.52 28.95
N ASN A 143 16.71 -9.40 29.84
CA ASN A 143 16.18 -9.53 31.22
C ASN A 143 17.31 -9.58 32.26
N ALA A 144 18.34 -8.74 32.08
CA ALA A 144 19.52 -8.65 32.93
C ALA A 144 20.27 -7.33 32.66
N TRP A 145 21.50 -7.20 33.16
CA TRP A 145 22.41 -6.12 32.75
C TRP A 145 22.94 -6.36 31.34
N TYR A 146 22.80 -5.35 30.47
CA TYR A 146 23.37 -5.35 29.12
C TYR A 146 24.01 -4.00 28.81
N ASP A 147 25.10 -4.03 28.05
CA ASP A 147 25.60 -2.85 27.34
C ASP A 147 24.82 -2.69 26.04
N ASP A 148 24.07 -1.59 25.89
CA ASP A 148 23.28 -1.35 24.68
C ASP A 148 24.06 -0.66 23.54
N GLY A 149 25.37 -0.51 23.71
CA GLY A 149 26.27 0.20 22.82
C GLY A 149 26.55 1.65 23.23
N ASN A 150 25.78 2.19 24.19
CA ASN A 150 26.08 3.48 24.81
C ASN A 150 26.58 3.32 26.25
N ALA A 151 25.90 2.50 27.05
CA ALA A 151 26.26 2.20 28.44
C ALA A 151 25.58 0.91 28.92
N TRP A 152 25.97 0.47 30.12
CA TRP A 152 25.31 -0.62 30.82
C TRP A 152 24.00 -0.16 31.46
N TYR A 153 22.93 -0.89 31.19
CA TYR A 153 21.62 -0.72 31.83
C TYR A 153 21.09 -2.06 32.31
N PHE A 154 20.29 -2.04 33.37
CA PHE A 154 19.49 -3.19 33.74
C PHE A 154 18.21 -3.19 32.91
N PHE A 155 17.88 -4.33 32.32
CA PHE A 155 16.68 -4.50 31.53
C PHE A 155 15.75 -5.52 32.17
N VAL A 156 14.45 -5.25 32.08
CA VAL A 156 13.39 -6.21 32.36
C VAL A 156 12.49 -6.26 31.12
N ASP A 157 12.31 -7.45 30.55
CA ASP A 157 11.57 -7.67 29.30
C ASP A 157 11.97 -6.71 28.16
N GLY A 158 13.27 -6.41 28.08
CA GLY A 158 13.91 -5.55 27.09
C GLY A 158 13.71 -4.05 27.30
N LYS A 159 13.13 -3.61 28.43
CA LYS A 159 12.99 -2.19 28.80
C LYS A 159 14.00 -1.80 29.86
N LYS A 160 14.59 -0.62 29.72
CA LYS A 160 15.54 -0.06 30.71
C LYS A 160 14.87 0.22 32.05
N HIS A 161 15.57 -0.07 33.13
CA HIS A 161 15.22 0.24 34.51
C HIS A 161 16.32 1.03 35.21
#